data_AF-A0A2V9AK59-F1
#
_entry.id   AF-A0A2V9AK59-F1
#
_cell.length_a   1.000
_cell.length_b   1.000
_cell.length_c   1.000
_cell.angle_alpha   90.00
_cell.angle_beta   90.00
_cell.angle_gamma   90.00
#
_symmetry.space_group_name_H-M   'P 1'
#
loop_
_entity.id
_entity.type
_entity.pdbx_description
1 polymer ?
#
loop_
_entity_poly.entity_id
_entity_poly.type
_entity_poly.pdbx_seq_one_letter_code
_entity_poly.pdbx_strand_id
1 'polypeptide(L)'
;MEPPIPPLLFALLLLIGMLLLLELGRRFGVRRRPKESEGERGGLGTVEGAVFALFGLMVAFTFSGAASRFNEKRMLIAEEVNCIETAYLRLHLVSHQAQPALQELFRHYVDSRLETYRRLPDMVAAEMEMANSKKIQEEVWTAAVAATRLPDSHPSSGLLLLPALNNMIDISTTRTMALQLHPPRIIYALLFG
;
A
#
# COMPACT_ATOMS: atom_id res chain seq x y z
N MET A 1 7.35 12.22 4.55
CA MET A 1 8.74 12.16 5.05
C MET A 1 9.64 12.45 3.88
N GLU A 2 10.22 13.64 3.82
CA GLU A 2 11.35 13.85 2.91
C GLU A 2 12.46 12.86 3.32
N PRO A 3 13.13 12.21 2.35
CA PRO A 3 14.22 11.31 2.70
C PRO A 3 15.27 12.12 3.48
N PRO A 4 15.80 11.60 4.60
CA PRO A 4 16.79 12.31 5.42
C PRO A 4 18.09 12.63 4.66
N ILE A 5 18.27 12.04 3.48
CA ILE A 5 19.42 12.22 2.59
C ILE A 5 18.89 12.53 1.18
N PRO A 6 19.32 13.63 0.55
CA PRO A 6 19.00 13.92 -0.85
C PRO A 6 19.48 12.78 -1.78
N PRO A 7 18.73 12.41 -2.83
CA PRO A 7 19.09 11.30 -3.72
C PRO A 7 20.48 11.45 -4.36
N LEU A 8 20.84 12.69 -4.73
CA LEU A 8 22.16 13.02 -5.29
C LEU A 8 23.29 12.79 -4.27
N LEU A 9 23.07 13.18 -3.02
CA LEU A 9 24.05 12.98 -1.94
C LEU A 9 24.24 11.50 -1.66
N PHE A 10 23.15 10.73 -1.62
CA PHE A 10 23.22 9.28 -1.47
C PHE A 10 24.00 8.62 -2.60
N ALA A 11 23.71 8.97 -3.86
CA ALA A 11 24.45 8.46 -5.02
C ALA A 11 25.95 8.80 -4.96
N LEU A 12 26.30 10.02 -4.56
CA LEU A 12 27.69 10.46 -4.44
C LEU A 12 28.44 9.71 -3.33
N LEU A 13 27.80 9.53 -2.16
CA LEU A 13 28.37 8.74 -1.07
C LEU A 13 28.60 7.28 -1.45
N LEU A 14 27.65 6.69 -2.19
CA LEU A 14 27.74 5.30 -2.66
C LEU A 14 28.88 5.12 -3.67
N LEU A 15 29.03 6.07 -4.61
CA LEU A 15 30.14 6.09 -5.57
C LEU A 15 31.50 6.19 -4.87
N ILE A 16 31.65 7.14 -3.94
CA ILE A 16 32.89 7.34 -3.19
C ILE A 16 33.20 6.08 -2.36
N GLY A 17 32.20 5.50 -1.70
CA GLY A 17 32.33 4.25 -0.95
C GLY A 17 32.81 3.08 -1.83
N MET A 18 32.22 2.91 -3.02
CA MET A 18 32.67 1.91 -4.01
C MET A 18 34.12 2.12 -4.44
N LEU A 19 34.52 3.36 -4.75
CA LEU A 19 35.90 3.68 -5.14
C LEU A 19 36.90 3.41 -4.01
N LEU A 20 36.55 3.75 -2.77
CA LEU A 20 37.39 3.48 -1.60
C LEU A 20 37.60 1.98 -1.40
N LEU A 21 36.53 1.18 -1.45
CA LEU A 21 36.60 -0.28 -1.32
C LEU A 21 37.44 -0.90 -2.44
N LEU A 22 37.30 -0.41 -3.68
CA LEU A 22 38.07 -0.89 -4.82
C LEU A 22 39.57 -0.58 -4.65
N GLU A 23 39.92 0.62 -4.22
CA GLU A 23 41.32 1.01 -3.97
C GLU A 23 41.92 0.25 -2.76
N LEU A 24 41.14 0.03 -1.70
CA LEU A 24 41.52 -0.82 -0.56
C LEU A 24 41.79 -2.25 -1.04
N GLY A 25 40.87 -2.86 -1.79
CA GLY A 25 41.04 -4.19 -2.37
C GLY A 25 42.29 -4.30 -3.24
N ARG A 26 42.51 -3.30 -4.11
CA ARG A 26 43.71 -3.21 -4.96
C ARG A 26 44.99 -3.14 -4.12
N ARG A 27 45.04 -2.28 -3.10
CA ARG A 27 46.21 -2.13 -2.22
C ARG A 27 46.51 -3.40 -1.43
N PHE A 28 45.49 -4.09 -0.93
CA PHE A 28 45.68 -5.37 -0.24
C PHE A 28 46.13 -6.48 -1.19
N GLY A 29 45.56 -6.54 -2.40
CA GLY A 29 45.97 -7.51 -3.43
C GLY A 29 47.41 -7.33 -3.88
N VAL A 30 47.86 -6.08 -4.10
CA VAL A 30 49.25 -5.78 -4.49
C VAL A 30 50.24 -6.07 -3.34
N ARG A 31 49.88 -5.76 -2.09
CA ARG A 31 50.73 -6.03 -0.91
C ARG A 31 50.85 -7.51 -0.56
N ARG A 32 49.86 -8.34 -0.89
CA ARG A 32 49.86 -9.77 -0.55
C ARG A 32 50.48 -10.68 -1.60
N ARG A 33 50.88 -10.19 -2.79
CA ARG A 33 51.41 -11.01 -3.89
C ARG A 33 52.62 -11.87 -3.50
N PRO A 34 52.48 -13.22 -3.40
CA PRO A 34 53.59 -14.15 -3.43
C PRO A 34 53.64 -14.75 -4.84
N LYS A 35 54.41 -14.18 -5.77
CA LYS A 35 54.77 -14.76 -7.08
C LYS A 35 53.72 -15.75 -7.68
N GLU A 36 52.49 -15.28 -7.91
CA GLU A 36 51.35 -16.14 -8.28
C GLU A 36 51.51 -16.75 -9.69
N SER A 37 51.20 -18.04 -9.81
CA SER A 37 51.12 -18.77 -11.07
C SER A 37 49.82 -18.44 -11.82
N GLU A 38 49.79 -18.59 -13.15
CA GLU A 38 48.65 -18.20 -14.01
C GLU A 38 47.29 -18.80 -13.62
N GLY A 39 47.25 -19.86 -12.79
CA GLY A 39 46.01 -20.51 -12.34
C GLY A 39 45.16 -19.72 -11.32
N GLU A 40 45.73 -18.80 -10.54
CA GLU A 40 44.98 -18.07 -9.49
C GLU A 40 44.16 -16.89 -10.04
N ARG A 41 44.46 -16.41 -11.26
CA ARG A 41 43.69 -15.34 -11.92
C ARG A 41 42.26 -15.77 -12.31
N GLY A 42 41.99 -17.07 -12.40
CA GLY A 42 40.69 -17.62 -12.79
C GLY A 42 39.58 -17.49 -11.72
N GLY A 43 39.93 -17.33 -10.44
CA GLY A 43 38.94 -17.33 -9.34
C GLY A 43 38.12 -16.05 -9.21
N LEU A 44 38.66 -14.89 -9.60
CA LEU A 44 37.98 -13.59 -9.44
C LEU A 44 36.73 -13.48 -10.32
N GLY A 45 36.80 -13.91 -11.59
CA GLY A 45 35.66 -13.85 -12.50
C GLY A 45 34.49 -14.75 -12.08
N THR A 46 34.77 -15.89 -11.46
CA THR A 46 33.71 -16.78 -10.91
C THR A 46 33.01 -16.13 -9.72
N VAL A 47 33.76 -15.48 -8.82
CA VAL A 47 33.19 -14.78 -7.66
C VAL A 47 32.36 -13.57 -8.10
N GLU A 48 32.87 -12.76 -9.04
CA GLU A 48 32.12 -11.63 -9.61
C GLU A 48 30.82 -12.10 -10.27
N GLY A 49 30.87 -13.17 -11.07
CA GLY A 49 29.67 -13.75 -11.70
C GLY A 49 28.63 -14.23 -10.68
N ALA A 50 29.07 -14.90 -9.60
CA ALA A 50 28.18 -15.34 -8.52
C ALA A 50 27.53 -14.16 -7.78
N VAL A 51 28.30 -13.10 -7.50
CA VAL A 51 27.80 -11.87 -6.87
C VAL A 51 26.77 -11.20 -7.77
N PHE A 52 27.05 -11.02 -9.07
CA PHE A 52 26.10 -10.44 -10.01
C PHE A 52 24.83 -11.29 -10.16
N ALA A 53 24.95 -12.61 -10.18
CA ALA A 53 23.79 -13.51 -10.20
C ALA A 53 22.91 -13.34 -8.95
N LEU A 54 23.53 -13.26 -7.76
CA LEU A 54 22.81 -13.02 -6.50
C LEU A 54 22.13 -11.65 -6.48
N PHE A 55 22.82 -10.60 -6.97
CA PHE A 55 22.23 -9.27 -7.12
C PHE A 55 21.03 -9.30 -8.08
N GLY A 56 21.18 -9.94 -9.24
CA GLY A 56 20.09 -10.09 -10.21
C GLY A 56 18.87 -10.79 -9.60
N LEU A 57 19.10 -11.86 -8.84
CA LEU A 57 18.04 -12.59 -8.14
C LEU A 57 17.35 -11.73 -7.07
N MET A 58 18.13 -11.03 -6.25
CA MET A 58 17.61 -10.15 -5.19
C MET A 58 16.76 -9.01 -5.78
N VAL A 59 17.23 -8.41 -6.88
CA VAL A 59 16.49 -7.38 -7.62
C VAL A 59 15.19 -7.96 -8.19
N ALA A 60 15.25 -9.14 -8.83
CA ALA A 60 14.07 -9.79 -9.39
C ALA A 60 12.99 -10.06 -8.32
N PHE A 61 13.37 -10.62 -7.16
CA PHE A 61 12.43 -10.86 -6.07
C PHE A 61 11.90 -9.58 -5.42
N THR A 62 12.75 -8.56 -5.28
CA THR A 62 12.32 -7.26 -4.75
C THR A 62 11.26 -6.62 -5.65
N PHE A 63 11.50 -6.57 -6.96
CA PHE A 63 10.53 -6.01 -7.91
C PHE A 63 9.27 -6.87 -8.05
N SER A 64 9.40 -8.20 -8.03
CA SER A 64 8.24 -9.10 -8.06
C SER A 64 7.32 -8.88 -6.85
N GLY A 65 7.89 -8.82 -5.63
CA GLY A 65 7.13 -8.56 -4.42
C GLY A 65 6.51 -7.15 -4.40
N ALA A 66 7.24 -6.13 -4.86
CA ALA A 66 6.73 -4.77 -4.97
C ALA A 66 5.57 -4.68 -5.98
N ALA A 67 5.71 -5.31 -7.15
CA ALA A 67 4.67 -5.34 -8.19
C ALA A 67 3.40 -6.04 -7.70
N SER A 68 3.55 -7.16 -6.98
CA SER A 68 2.42 -7.90 -6.40
C SER A 68 1.63 -7.03 -5.40
N ARG A 69 2.29 -6.40 -4.42
CA ARG A 69 1.64 -5.49 -3.45
C ARG A 69 1.01 -4.27 -4.11
N PHE A 70 1.66 -3.71 -5.14
CA PHE A 70 1.10 -2.60 -5.90
C PHE A 70 -0.17 -3.01 -6.64
N ASN A 71 -0.18 -4.19 -7.26
CA ASN A 71 -1.35 -4.71 -7.96
C ASN A 71 -2.50 -5.02 -6.98
N GLU A 72 -2.21 -5.64 -5.84
CA GLU A 72 -3.18 -5.87 -4.76
C GLU A 72 -3.83 -4.57 -4.28
N LYS A 73 -3.02 -3.53 -4.01
CA LYS A 73 -3.53 -2.19 -3.68
C LYS A 73 -4.47 -1.65 -4.76
N ARG A 74 -4.11 -1.79 -6.05
CA ARG A 74 -4.96 -1.33 -7.17
C ARG A 74 -6.27 -2.09 -7.25
N MET A 75 -6.26 -3.41 -7.04
CA MET A 75 -7.47 -4.22 -7.04
C MET A 75 -8.41 -3.83 -5.90
N LEU A 76 -7.90 -3.65 -4.68
CA LEU A 76 -8.69 -3.18 -3.54
C LEU A 76 -9.24 -1.75 -3.73
N ILE A 77 -8.58 -0.93 -4.56
CA ILE A 77 -9.11 0.37 -4.99
C ILE A 77 -10.27 0.23 -5.94
N ALA A 78 -10.12 -0.56 -6.99
CA ALA A 78 -11.21 -0.80 -7.93
C ALA A 78 -12.43 -1.41 -7.22
N GLU A 79 -12.20 -2.37 -6.31
CA GLU A 79 -13.28 -3.00 -5.55
C GLU A 79 -14.02 -2.02 -4.64
N GLU A 80 -13.31 -1.18 -3.88
CA GLU A 80 -13.96 -0.16 -3.03
C GLU A 80 -14.83 0.79 -3.86
N VAL A 81 -14.31 1.28 -5.00
CA VAL A 81 -15.06 2.17 -5.89
C VAL A 81 -16.32 1.48 -6.41
N ASN A 82 -16.23 0.22 -6.84
CA ASN A 82 -17.38 -0.55 -7.33
C ASN A 82 -18.43 -0.77 -6.24
N CYS A 83 -18.02 -1.03 -4.99
CA CYS A 83 -18.94 -1.18 -3.86
C CYS A 83 -19.66 0.14 -3.55
N ILE A 84 -18.92 1.26 -3.53
CA ILE A 84 -19.50 2.60 -3.34
C ILE A 84 -20.50 2.91 -4.46
N GLU A 85 -20.11 2.71 -5.72
CA GLU A 85 -20.97 2.93 -6.88
C GLU A 85 -22.25 2.10 -6.80
N THR A 86 -22.13 0.80 -6.51
CA THR A 86 -23.29 -0.10 -6.40
C THR A 86 -24.24 0.36 -5.29
N ALA A 87 -23.71 0.76 -4.14
CA ALA A 87 -24.53 1.24 -3.03
C ALA A 87 -25.19 2.59 -3.36
N TYR A 88 -24.45 3.49 -4.01
CA TYR A 88 -24.94 4.81 -4.43
C TYR A 88 -26.09 4.70 -5.45
N LEU A 89 -25.94 3.85 -6.49
CA LEU A 89 -27.01 3.61 -7.48
C LEU A 89 -28.28 3.05 -6.83
N ARG A 90 -28.13 2.22 -5.79
CA ARG A 90 -29.25 1.63 -5.06
C ARG A 90 -29.97 2.61 -4.13
N LEU A 91 -29.44 3.81 -3.90
CA LEU A 91 -30.18 4.88 -3.23
C LEU A 91 -31.45 5.27 -3.99
N HIS A 92 -31.48 5.09 -5.31
CA HIS A 92 -32.70 5.34 -6.10
C HIS A 92 -33.85 4.37 -5.81
N LEU A 93 -33.62 3.31 -5.01
CA LEU A 93 -34.66 2.37 -4.59
C LEU A 93 -35.42 2.85 -3.34
N VAL A 94 -34.89 3.79 -2.56
CA VAL A 94 -35.60 4.35 -1.41
C VAL A 94 -36.47 5.53 -1.83
N SER A 95 -37.41 5.93 -0.97
CA SER A 95 -38.31 7.07 -1.19
C SER A 95 -37.54 8.32 -1.65
N HIS A 96 -38.07 9.01 -2.65
CA HIS A 96 -37.50 10.24 -3.20
C HIS A 96 -37.23 11.31 -2.13
N GLN A 97 -37.98 11.33 -1.02
CA GLN A 97 -37.78 12.27 0.07
C GLN A 97 -36.48 12.00 0.85
N ALA A 98 -36.03 10.75 0.92
CA ALA A 98 -34.83 10.35 1.65
C ALA A 98 -33.55 10.40 0.79
N GLN A 99 -33.68 10.38 -0.54
CA GLN A 99 -32.53 10.31 -1.46
C GLN A 99 -31.54 11.47 -1.29
N PRO A 100 -31.95 12.76 -1.22
CA PRO A 100 -30.99 13.88 -1.15
C PRO A 100 -30.10 13.84 0.09
N ALA A 101 -30.68 13.52 1.25
CA ALA A 101 -29.92 13.43 2.50
C ALA A 101 -28.90 12.27 2.47
N LEU A 102 -29.30 11.11 1.93
CA LEU A 102 -28.40 9.97 1.76
C LEU A 102 -27.29 10.24 0.74
N GLN A 103 -27.60 10.88 -0.38
CA GLN A 103 -26.62 11.27 -1.38
C GLN A 103 -25.56 12.21 -0.80
N GLU A 104 -25.96 13.16 0.06
CA GLU A 104 -24.98 14.04 0.67
C GLU A 104 -24.10 13.34 1.72
N LEU A 105 -24.67 12.42 2.49
CA LEU A 105 -23.85 11.57 3.39
C LEU A 105 -22.82 10.75 2.61
N PHE A 106 -23.18 10.24 1.42
CA PHE A 106 -22.24 9.54 0.53
C PHE A 106 -21.12 10.47 0.03
N ARG A 107 -21.43 11.72 -0.30
CA ARG A 107 -20.42 12.70 -0.73
C ARG A 107 -19.45 12.99 0.41
N HIS A 108 -19.95 13.26 1.62
CA HIS A 108 -19.11 13.44 2.81
C HIS A 108 -18.26 12.21 3.13
N TYR A 109 -18.82 11.01 2.96
CA TYR A 109 -18.08 9.77 3.13
C TYR A 109 -16.90 9.68 2.15
N VAL A 110 -17.14 9.91 0.86
CA VAL A 110 -16.09 9.89 -0.17
C VAL A 110 -15.05 10.98 0.08
N ASP A 111 -15.47 12.18 0.48
CA ASP A 111 -14.55 13.29 0.81
C ASP A 111 -13.63 12.92 1.98
N SER A 112 -14.14 12.33 3.06
CA SER A 112 -13.31 11.86 4.19
C SER A 112 -12.38 10.70 3.80
N ARG A 113 -12.84 9.78 2.94
CA ARG A 113 -11.99 8.71 2.40
C ARG A 113 -10.84 9.28 1.57
N LEU A 114 -11.09 10.27 0.72
CA LEU A 114 -10.04 10.95 -0.05
C LEU A 114 -9.06 11.68 0.87
N GLU A 115 -9.56 12.36 1.90
CA GLU A 115 -8.73 13.09 2.84
C GLU A 115 -7.80 12.17 3.64
N THR A 116 -8.27 10.98 4.05
CA THR A 116 -7.44 9.93 4.65
C THR A 116 -6.16 9.68 3.83
N TYR A 117 -6.28 9.54 2.51
CA TYR A 117 -5.13 9.29 1.64
C TYR A 117 -4.28 10.53 1.37
N ARG A 118 -4.87 11.74 1.39
CA ARG A 118 -4.12 13.01 1.27
C ARG A 118 -3.26 13.30 2.50
N ARG A 119 -3.69 12.85 3.68
CA ARG A 119 -2.94 13.02 4.93
C ARG A 119 -1.73 12.12 5.03
N LEU A 120 -1.66 11.04 4.26
CA LEU A 120 -0.46 10.20 4.23
C LEU A 120 0.77 11.00 3.75
N PRO A 121 1.95 10.81 4.38
CA PRO A 121 2.29 9.76 5.34
C PRO A 121 2.08 10.14 6.82
N ASP A 122 1.38 11.22 7.13
CA ASP A 122 1.00 11.53 8.52
C ASP A 122 -0.09 10.54 8.97
N MET A 123 0.36 9.48 9.65
CA MET A 123 -0.50 8.39 10.11
C MET A 123 -1.52 8.85 11.16
N VAL A 124 -1.16 9.82 12.02
CA VAL A 124 -2.08 10.32 13.06
C VAL A 124 -3.21 11.10 12.40
N ALA A 125 -2.88 11.98 11.45
CA ALA A 125 -3.88 12.70 10.69
C ALA A 125 -4.76 11.77 9.83
N ALA A 126 -4.16 10.74 9.21
CA ALA A 126 -4.91 9.74 8.47
C ALA A 126 -5.87 8.93 9.37
N GLU A 127 -5.44 8.50 10.56
CA GLU A 127 -6.28 7.77 11.52
C GLU A 127 -7.48 8.59 12.00
N MET A 128 -7.31 9.90 12.19
CA MET A 128 -8.43 10.80 12.53
C MET A 128 -9.49 10.83 11.41
N GLU A 129 -9.07 10.93 10.15
CA GLU A 129 -9.99 10.88 9.01
C GLU A 129 -10.64 9.51 8.83
N MET A 130 -9.92 8.42 9.14
CA MET A 130 -10.49 7.07 9.13
C MET A 130 -11.59 6.91 10.19
N ALA A 131 -11.37 7.46 11.39
CA ALA A 131 -12.39 7.48 12.44
C ALA A 131 -13.60 8.35 12.02
N ASN A 132 -13.38 9.45 11.32
CA ASN A 132 -14.45 10.28 10.76
C ASN A 132 -15.25 9.52 9.69
N SER A 133 -14.58 8.87 8.74
CA SER A 133 -15.22 8.01 7.73
C SER A 133 -16.12 6.95 8.36
N LYS A 134 -15.69 6.33 9.47
CA LYS A 134 -16.48 5.32 10.19
C LYS A 134 -17.76 5.91 10.80
N LYS A 135 -17.69 7.11 11.39
CA LYS A 135 -18.90 7.81 11.89
C LYS A 135 -19.90 8.06 10.77
N ILE A 136 -19.43 8.54 9.62
CA ILE A 136 -20.30 8.78 8.45
C ILE A 136 -20.90 7.46 7.94
N GLN A 137 -20.16 6.36 7.94
CA GLN A 137 -20.70 5.03 7.59
C GLN A 137 -21.86 4.62 8.52
N GLU A 138 -21.75 4.87 9.83
CA GLU A 138 -22.81 4.60 10.80
C GLU A 138 -24.06 5.48 10.56
N GLU A 139 -23.86 6.75 10.21
CA GLU A 139 -24.93 7.68 9.83
C GLU A 139 -25.63 7.22 8.53
N VAL A 140 -24.86 6.86 7.49
CA VAL A 140 -25.37 6.31 6.23
C VAL A 140 -26.20 5.05 6.50
N TRP A 141 -25.68 4.12 7.31
CA TRP A 141 -26.38 2.89 7.66
C TRP A 141 -27.73 3.18 8.34
N THR A 142 -27.70 4.03 9.36
CA THR A 142 -28.90 4.39 10.14
C THR A 142 -29.95 5.06 9.26
N ALA A 143 -29.53 6.03 8.44
CA ALA A 143 -30.41 6.74 7.51
C ALA A 143 -30.99 5.80 6.44
N ALA A 144 -30.19 4.87 5.92
CA ALA A 144 -30.63 3.90 4.92
C ALA A 144 -31.67 2.92 5.49
N VAL A 145 -31.44 2.38 6.69
CA VAL A 145 -32.41 1.50 7.38
C VAL A 145 -33.74 2.22 7.58
N ALA A 146 -33.71 3.49 8.03
CA ALA A 146 -34.92 4.29 8.16
C ALA A 146 -35.61 4.52 6.80
N ALA A 147 -34.84 4.88 5.77
CA ALA A 147 -35.36 5.15 4.42
C ALA A 147 -36.03 3.92 3.80
N THR A 148 -35.49 2.72 3.99
CA THR A 148 -36.09 1.48 3.47
C THR A 148 -37.46 1.13 4.08
N ARG A 149 -37.81 1.75 5.21
CA ARG A 149 -39.10 1.54 5.91
C ARG A 149 -40.15 2.57 5.53
N LEU A 150 -39.81 3.58 4.72
CA LEU A 150 -40.75 4.60 4.28
C LEU A 150 -41.79 4.00 3.33
N PRO A 151 -43.06 4.46 3.36
CA PRO A 151 -44.14 3.91 2.53
C PRO A 151 -43.86 3.97 1.03
N ASP A 152 -43.17 5.02 0.57
CA ASP A 152 -42.88 5.27 -0.85
C ASP A 152 -41.57 4.62 -1.32
N SER A 153 -40.91 3.82 -0.48
CA SER A 153 -39.71 3.08 -0.87
C SER A 153 -40.08 1.82 -1.65
N HIS A 154 -39.23 1.42 -2.60
CA HIS A 154 -39.43 0.17 -3.32
C HIS A 154 -39.46 -1.01 -2.33
N PRO A 155 -40.35 -2.02 -2.49
CA PRO A 155 -40.48 -3.14 -1.55
C PRO A 155 -39.16 -3.90 -1.32
N SER A 156 -38.35 -4.02 -2.36
CA SER A 156 -37.04 -4.69 -2.31
C SER A 156 -35.88 -3.76 -1.94
N SER A 157 -36.14 -2.50 -1.57
CA SER A 157 -35.08 -1.51 -1.28
C SER A 157 -34.15 -1.99 -0.18
N GLY A 158 -34.66 -2.49 0.95
CA GLY A 158 -33.85 -3.03 2.03
C GLY A 158 -33.02 -4.26 1.62
N LEU A 159 -33.61 -5.17 0.84
CA LEU A 159 -32.95 -6.40 0.37
C LEU A 159 -31.79 -6.11 -0.59
N LEU A 160 -31.87 -5.02 -1.35
CA LEU A 160 -30.84 -4.65 -2.32
C LEU A 160 -29.84 -3.65 -1.72
N LEU A 161 -30.29 -2.63 -1.00
CA LEU A 161 -29.42 -1.54 -0.53
C LEU A 161 -28.55 -1.96 0.65
N LEU A 162 -29.12 -2.59 1.69
CA LEU A 162 -28.37 -2.87 2.92
C LEU A 162 -27.18 -3.82 2.71
N PRO A 163 -27.27 -4.90 1.89
CA PRO A 163 -26.09 -5.70 1.56
C PRO A 163 -25.03 -4.93 0.78
N ALA A 164 -25.41 -4.02 -0.11
CA ALA A 164 -24.44 -3.19 -0.84
C ALA A 164 -23.70 -2.23 0.10
N LEU A 165 -24.41 -1.64 1.06
CA LEU A 165 -23.81 -0.81 2.12
C LEU A 165 -22.86 -1.63 3.00
N ASN A 166 -23.24 -2.86 3.36
CA ASN A 166 -22.37 -3.75 4.13
C ASN A 166 -21.06 -4.03 3.37
N ASN A 167 -21.14 -4.39 2.08
CA ASN A 167 -19.96 -4.62 1.26
C ASN A 167 -19.07 -3.37 1.15
N MET A 168 -19.67 -2.18 1.03
CA MET A 168 -18.95 -0.89 1.03
C MET A 168 -18.19 -0.64 2.36
N ILE A 169 -18.78 -1.01 3.49
CA ILE A 169 -18.13 -0.90 4.80
C ILE A 169 -17.02 -1.95 4.95
N ASP A 170 -17.29 -3.19 4.57
CA ASP A 170 -16.33 -4.30 4.67
C ASP A 170 -15.06 -4.03 3.86
N ILE A 171 -15.18 -3.60 2.60
CA ILE A 171 -14.01 -3.30 1.77
C ILE A 171 -13.15 -2.15 2.34
N SER A 172 -13.77 -1.15 2.99
CA SER A 172 -13.04 -0.07 3.65
C SER A 172 -12.20 -0.57 4.83
N THR A 173 -12.69 -1.60 5.54
CA THR A 173 -12.00 -2.28 6.63
C THR A 173 -10.85 -3.14 6.10
N THR A 174 -11.10 -3.94 5.05
CA THR A 174 -10.06 -4.74 4.38
C THR A 174 -8.89 -3.88 3.93
N ARG A 175 -9.17 -2.71 3.35
CA ARG A 175 -8.14 -1.75 2.94
C ARG A 175 -7.33 -1.18 4.09
N THR A 176 -7.99 -0.91 5.21
CA THR A 176 -7.34 -0.41 6.43
C THR A 176 -6.35 -1.46 6.97
N MET A 177 -6.77 -2.72 7.05
CA MET A 177 -5.91 -3.82 7.48
C MET A 177 -4.74 -4.05 6.50
N ALA A 178 -4.98 -3.93 5.20
CA ALA A 178 -3.94 -4.03 4.17
C ALA A 178 -2.83 -2.99 4.33
N LEU A 179 -3.15 -1.78 4.81
CA LEU A 179 -2.16 -0.73 5.08
C LEU A 179 -1.29 -1.01 6.32
N GLN A 180 -1.78 -1.83 7.25
CA GLN A 180 -1.08 -2.18 8.50
C GLN A 180 -0.28 -3.49 8.40
N LEU A 181 -0.30 -4.16 7.24
CA LEU A 181 0.43 -5.40 6.99
C LEU A 181 1.93 -5.15 6.74
N HIS A 182 2.68 -5.04 7.83
CA HIS A 182 4.15 -5.07 7.85
C HIS A 182 4.68 -6.42 8.35
N PRO A 183 5.79 -6.94 7.78
CA PRO A 183 6.40 -8.18 8.26
C PRO A 183 6.68 -8.10 9.77
N PRO A 184 6.32 -9.12 10.55
CA PRO A 184 6.63 -9.16 11.97
C PRO A 184 8.11 -8.87 12.23
N ARG A 185 8.41 -8.08 13.26
CA ARG A 185 9.79 -7.66 13.60
C ARG A 185 10.75 -8.84 13.76
N ILE A 186 10.24 -10.00 14.19
CA ILE A 186 11.03 -11.23 14.34
C ILE A 186 11.58 -11.76 13.01
N ILE A 187 10.90 -11.52 11.88
CA ILE A 187 11.42 -11.90 10.55
C ILE A 187 12.66 -11.08 10.22
N TYR A 188 12.65 -9.78 10.53
CA TYR A 188 13.84 -8.93 10.37
C TYR A 188 14.96 -9.35 11.31
N ALA A 189 14.65 -9.71 12.55
CA ALA A 189 15.64 -10.21 13.51
C ALA A 189 16.30 -11.53 13.05
N LEU A 190 15.53 -12.44 12.44
CA LEU A 190 16.06 -13.70 11.90
C LEU A 190 16.85 -13.52 10.60
N LEU A 191 16.56 -12.50 9.80
CA LEU A 191 17.26 -12.23 8.53
C LEU A 191 18.59 -11.49 8.72
N PHE A 192 18.73 -10.69 9.78
CA PHE A 192 19.92 -9.88 10.05
C PHE A 192 20.65 -10.26 11.35
N GLY A 193 20.17 -11.29 12.05
CA GLY A 193 20.74 -11.84 13.29
C GLY A 193 21.60 -13.06 13.05
#